data_AF-A0A8B9AKL5-F1
#
_entry.id   AF-A0A8B9AKL5-F1
#
_cell.length_a   1.000
_cell.length_b   1.000
_cell.length_c   1.000
_cell.angle_alpha   90.00
_cell.angle_beta   90.00
_cell.angle_gamma   90.00
#
_symmetry.space_group_name_H-M   'P 1'
#
loop_
_entity.id
_entity.type
_entity.pdbx_description
1 polymer ?
#
loop_
_entity_poly.entity_id
_entity_poly.type
_entity_poly.pdbx_seq_one_letter_code
_entity_poly.pdbx_strand_id
1 'polypeptide(L)'
;MTTNSLFQRQRCHRSRKWEPDLKSKEMPKNIYSKPRLRHLLKNFLAYHLFGHIKPPSYLTCMSICGRPSLSLLIYPISLAKGGEEEMEKPSVESPLLLSSEKGGGEVLAEVKKQLWLAGPLIATNLLQKSLQMISVMFVGHLGELALSGASMATSFAGVTGFSLLLGMSSALDTLCGQAFGARSYRMLGIHMQRAMLVLMLTSIPLAAVWAYTGQILMLCGQDRAIATEAGVYARWMIPSLFAYGLIQCHVRFLQTQNIVFPMMLASGFAALLHILVCWILVFKSGLGSRGAALANSFSYWLNALLLALFVKLSPDCKKTWTGFSKEALHDIINFIRLAVPSAVMLCLNTVSMTFMVPLGFGAAVSTRVSNELGAGRPQAARLAVRVVVFMAIAQGLVVGSTMVFVRKLWGYAYSNEEEVVNYVAVMLPILAASNIMDGVQCVLSGVARGCGWQKIGALVNLGAYNLVGIPSAILLAFVLHVGGKGLWMGIICGVTVQALLLSTITLCTNWEKEARKARDRVYNSTIPIDMET
;
A
#
# COMPACT_ATOMS: atom_id res chain seq x y z
N MET A 1 -24.57 -46.57 -77.03
CA MET A 1 -24.98 -46.02 -75.72
C MET A 1 -24.10 -44.81 -75.41
N THR A 2 -24.60 -43.63 -75.83
CA THR A 2 -24.83 -42.40 -75.02
C THR A 2 -23.56 -41.58 -74.72
N THR A 3 -23.19 -40.57 -75.55
CA THR A 3 -23.62 -39.12 -75.60
C THR A 3 -23.09 -38.29 -74.42
N ASN A 4 -22.62 -37.04 -74.47
CA ASN A 4 -22.41 -35.94 -75.43
C ASN A 4 -21.57 -34.89 -74.64
N SER A 5 -20.41 -34.38 -75.07
CA SER A 5 -20.17 -33.22 -75.98
C SER A 5 -20.52 -31.81 -75.44
N LEU A 6 -19.56 -30.90 -75.65
CA LEU A 6 -19.66 -29.45 -75.93
C LEU A 6 -19.43 -28.39 -74.82
N PHE A 7 -18.21 -27.85 -74.91
CA PHE A 7 -17.88 -26.41 -74.88
C PHE A 7 -18.96 -25.52 -75.55
N GLN A 8 -19.40 -24.46 -74.89
CA GLN A 8 -19.61 -23.16 -75.56
C GLN A 8 -19.61 -21.96 -74.60
N ARG A 9 -18.96 -20.90 -75.09
CA ARG A 9 -18.82 -19.55 -74.52
C ARG A 9 -20.18 -18.87 -74.30
N GLN A 10 -20.26 -18.03 -73.26
CA GLN A 10 -21.06 -16.80 -73.31
C GLN A 10 -20.22 -15.62 -72.78
N ARG A 11 -20.10 -14.58 -73.63
CA ARG A 11 -19.45 -13.29 -73.38
C ARG A 11 -20.51 -12.24 -73.02
N CYS A 12 -20.09 -11.29 -72.18
CA CYS A 12 -20.57 -9.91 -72.01
C CYS A 12 -21.97 -9.65 -71.42
N HIS A 13 -22.02 -9.08 -70.20
CA HIS A 13 -22.16 -7.61 -70.04
C HIS A 13 -22.03 -7.16 -68.56
N ARG A 14 -21.48 -5.95 -68.40
CA ARG A 14 -21.44 -5.06 -67.22
C ARG A 14 -20.36 -5.30 -66.16
N SER A 15 -19.24 -4.64 -66.41
CA SER A 15 -18.39 -3.98 -65.42
C SER A 15 -19.22 -3.18 -64.40
N ARG A 16 -19.16 -3.55 -63.12
CA ARG A 16 -19.31 -2.60 -62.02
C ARG A 16 -17.97 -2.51 -61.31
N LYS A 17 -17.29 -1.40 -61.54
CA LYS A 17 -16.31 -0.83 -60.62
C LYS A 17 -16.90 -0.86 -59.21
N TRP A 18 -16.19 -1.50 -58.28
CA TRP A 18 -16.34 -1.20 -56.86
C TRP A 18 -15.49 0.04 -56.58
N GLU A 19 -16.10 1.21 -56.74
CA GLU A 19 -15.62 2.44 -56.09
C GLU A 19 -16.06 2.37 -54.62
N PRO A 20 -15.18 2.62 -53.63
CA PRO A 20 -15.63 2.81 -52.26
C PRO A 20 -16.34 4.16 -52.18
N ASP A 21 -17.63 4.12 -51.82
CA ASP A 21 -18.41 5.29 -51.43
C ASP A 21 -17.76 5.95 -50.19
N LEU A 22 -16.86 6.90 -50.44
CA LEU A 22 -16.42 7.91 -49.48
C LEU A 22 -17.56 8.90 -49.25
N LYS A 23 -18.62 8.44 -48.56
CA LYS A 23 -19.52 9.33 -47.83
C LYS A 23 -19.02 9.40 -46.40
N SER A 24 -18.38 10.52 -46.09
CA SER A 24 -18.08 11.00 -44.75
C SER A 24 -19.29 10.85 -43.82
N LYS A 25 -19.32 9.77 -43.05
CA LYS A 25 -20.04 9.76 -41.77
C LYS A 25 -19.17 10.53 -40.79
N GLU A 26 -19.46 11.82 -40.65
CA GLU A 26 -18.96 12.60 -39.53
C GLU A 26 -19.28 11.86 -38.22
N MET A 27 -18.24 11.53 -37.47
CA MET A 27 -18.33 11.06 -36.09
C MET A 27 -18.93 12.17 -35.22
N PRO A 28 -19.82 11.87 -34.25
CA PRO A 28 -20.32 12.88 -33.34
C PRO A 28 -19.18 13.34 -32.40
N LYS A 29 -18.58 14.50 -32.70
CA LYS A 29 -17.77 15.27 -31.76
C LYS A 29 -18.69 15.91 -30.71
N ASN A 30 -19.13 15.16 -29.70
CA ASN A 30 -19.45 15.68 -28.35
C ASN A 30 -20.03 14.58 -27.44
N ILE A 31 -19.23 14.06 -26.52
CA ILE A 31 -19.73 13.27 -25.38
C ILE A 31 -20.09 14.17 -24.17
N TYR A 32 -19.85 15.48 -24.25
CA TYR A 32 -20.03 16.44 -23.14
C TYR A 32 -21.40 17.14 -23.06
N SER A 33 -22.41 16.71 -23.83
CA SER A 33 -23.70 17.42 -23.89
C SER A 33 -24.91 16.64 -23.37
N LYS A 34 -24.75 15.63 -22.49
CA LYS A 34 -25.92 14.99 -21.84
C LYS A 34 -26.53 15.93 -20.77
N PRO A 35 -27.77 16.44 -20.93
CA PRO A 35 -28.38 17.37 -19.97
C PRO A 35 -28.60 16.75 -18.58
N ARG A 36 -28.77 15.42 -18.51
CA ARG A 36 -28.97 14.67 -17.26
C ARG A 36 -27.77 14.73 -16.31
N LEU A 37 -26.53 14.75 -16.83
CA LEU A 37 -25.33 14.80 -15.99
C LEU A 37 -25.12 16.20 -15.39
N ARG A 38 -25.46 17.24 -16.16
CA ARG A 38 -25.42 18.64 -15.71
C ARG A 38 -26.44 18.92 -14.60
N HIS A 39 -27.60 18.27 -14.66
CA HIS A 39 -28.64 18.40 -13.62
C HIS A 39 -28.28 17.63 -12.33
N LEU A 40 -27.68 16.45 -12.45
CA LEU A 40 -27.16 15.66 -11.32
C LEU A 40 -25.99 16.37 -10.62
N LEU A 41 -25.05 16.96 -11.37
CA LEU A 41 -23.94 17.75 -10.81
C LEU A 41 -24.43 19.04 -10.13
N LYS A 42 -25.41 19.75 -10.71
CA LYS A 42 -26.00 20.94 -10.08
C LYS A 42 -26.74 20.59 -8.78
N ASN A 43 -27.47 19.48 -8.74
CA ASN A 43 -28.18 19.06 -7.53
C ASN A 43 -27.21 18.53 -6.46
N PHE A 44 -26.12 17.87 -6.86
CA PHE A 44 -25.06 17.42 -5.95
C PHE A 44 -24.28 18.60 -5.34
N LEU A 45 -23.94 19.60 -6.15
CA LEU A 45 -23.28 20.83 -5.68
C LEU A 45 -24.20 21.68 -4.79
N ALA A 46 -25.50 21.79 -5.11
CA ALA A 46 -26.45 22.54 -4.28
C ALA A 46 -26.69 21.88 -2.91
N TYR A 47 -26.70 20.54 -2.84
CA TYR A 47 -26.91 19.80 -1.59
C TYR A 47 -25.69 19.87 -0.66
N HIS A 48 -24.47 19.92 -1.20
CA HIS A 48 -23.24 19.94 -0.39
C HIS A 48 -22.67 21.33 -0.09
N LEU A 49 -22.96 22.36 -0.90
CA LEU A 49 -22.44 23.72 -0.65
C LEU A 49 -23.36 24.58 0.22
N PHE A 50 -24.66 24.28 0.33
CA PHE A 50 -25.62 25.20 0.98
C PHE A 50 -26.64 24.56 1.95
N GLY A 51 -26.46 23.30 2.36
CA GLY A 51 -27.33 22.61 3.31
C GLY A 51 -26.92 22.78 4.78
N HIS A 52 -27.64 23.65 5.51
CA HIS A 52 -27.66 23.81 6.98
C HIS A 52 -26.44 24.40 7.70
N ILE A 53 -26.35 25.74 7.69
CA ILE A 53 -25.70 26.51 8.76
C ILE A 53 -26.80 27.08 9.66
N LYS A 54 -26.91 26.54 10.89
CA LYS A 54 -27.39 27.29 12.07
C LYS A 54 -26.29 27.22 13.12
N PRO A 55 -25.84 28.35 13.68
CA PRO A 55 -24.73 28.37 14.63
C PRO A 55 -25.23 28.07 16.05
N PRO A 56 -24.36 27.54 16.93
CA PRO A 56 -24.32 27.99 18.30
C PRO A 56 -23.08 28.87 18.49
N SER A 57 -23.38 30.12 18.77
CA SER A 57 -22.56 31.07 19.53
C SER A 57 -21.79 30.41 20.67
N TYR A 58 -20.46 30.57 20.70
CA TYR A 58 -19.67 31.05 21.84
C TYR A 58 -18.25 31.35 21.34
N LEU A 59 -17.97 32.64 21.17
CA LEU A 59 -16.66 33.17 20.83
C LEU A 59 -16.30 34.18 21.92
N THR A 60 -15.43 33.80 22.86
CA THR A 60 -14.59 34.77 23.59
C THR A 60 -13.43 34.07 24.31
N CYS A 61 -12.22 34.54 24.02
CA CYS A 61 -10.97 34.54 24.80
C CYS A 61 -10.45 33.20 25.39
N MET A 62 -9.17 32.83 25.25
CA MET A 62 -8.04 33.65 25.69
C MET A 62 -6.73 33.18 25.03
N SER A 63 -5.99 34.16 24.53
CA SER A 63 -4.56 34.09 24.23
C SER A 63 -3.77 33.92 25.53
N ILE A 64 -2.98 32.86 25.67
CA ILE A 64 -1.82 32.83 26.58
C ILE A 64 -0.67 32.12 25.88
N CYS A 65 0.13 32.91 25.18
CA CYS A 65 1.48 32.55 24.76
C CYS A 65 2.42 32.94 25.91
N GLY A 66 2.84 31.97 26.72
CA GLY A 66 3.83 32.18 27.79
C GLY A 66 5.25 32.03 27.25
N ARG A 67 5.99 33.14 27.18
CA ARG A 67 7.45 33.16 27.00
C ARG A 67 8.15 32.53 28.21
N PRO A 68 9.31 31.88 28.06
CA PRO A 68 10.16 31.55 29.21
C PRO A 68 10.90 32.81 29.67
N SER A 69 10.65 33.21 30.91
CA SER A 69 11.43 34.21 31.63
C SER A 69 12.77 33.63 32.09
N LEU A 70 13.86 34.31 31.73
CA LEU A 70 15.16 34.20 32.40
C LEU A 70 14.98 34.45 33.90
N SER A 71 15.39 33.49 34.72
CA SER A 71 15.65 33.72 36.14
C SER A 71 16.97 33.06 36.50
N LEU A 72 17.98 33.92 36.68
CA LEU A 72 19.23 33.62 37.37
C LEU A 72 18.90 32.98 38.73
N LEU A 73 19.44 31.79 38.98
CA LEU A 73 19.56 31.24 40.33
C LEU A 73 21.04 31.27 40.72
N ILE A 74 21.33 32.26 41.55
CA ILE A 74 22.56 32.44 42.31
C ILE A 74 22.62 31.31 43.35
N TYR A 75 23.65 30.47 43.29
CA TYR A 75 24.03 29.58 44.40
C TYR A 75 25.03 30.31 45.30
N PRO A 76 24.88 30.28 46.65
CA PRO A 76 25.89 30.81 47.54
C PRO A 76 27.06 29.83 47.71
N ILE A 77 28.26 30.40 47.66
CA ILE A 77 29.55 29.79 47.96
C ILE A 77 29.65 29.55 49.46
N SER A 78 29.89 28.31 49.89
CA SER A 78 30.34 27.99 51.24
C SER A 78 31.83 27.67 51.21
N LEU A 79 32.60 28.48 51.93
CA LEU A 79 34.03 28.32 52.20
C LEU A 79 34.27 27.11 53.13
N ALA A 80 35.11 26.17 52.69
CA ALA A 80 35.82 25.26 53.58
C ALA A 80 37.25 25.09 53.05
N LYS A 81 38.22 25.26 53.96
CA LYS A 81 39.67 25.34 53.74
C LYS A 81 40.29 23.97 53.44
N GLY A 82 41.32 24.01 52.58
CA GLY A 82 42.62 23.39 52.84
C GLY A 82 42.84 21.94 52.38
N GLY A 83 43.72 21.77 51.40
CA GLY A 83 44.31 20.49 51.00
C GLY A 83 44.82 20.55 49.56
N GLU A 84 46.11 20.86 49.39
CA GLU A 84 46.84 20.88 48.12
C GLU A 84 46.95 19.47 47.53
N GLU A 85 46.61 19.29 46.25
CA GLU A 85 47.13 18.22 45.40
C GLU A 85 47.15 18.70 43.94
N GLU A 86 48.22 18.33 43.23
CA GLU A 86 48.76 18.98 42.04
C GLU A 86 47.84 19.00 40.80
N MET A 87 47.97 20.10 40.04
CA MET A 87 47.20 20.46 38.86
C MET A 87 47.77 19.81 37.59
N GLU A 88 47.15 18.72 37.12
CA GLU A 88 47.31 18.26 35.73
C GLU A 88 46.33 19.04 34.82
N LYS A 89 46.87 19.81 33.86
CA LYS A 89 46.07 20.63 32.92
C LYS A 89 45.28 19.72 31.95
N PRO A 90 43.93 19.80 31.86
CA PRO A 90 43.21 19.23 30.74
C PRO A 90 43.21 20.23 29.57
N SER A 91 43.65 19.75 28.41
CA SER A 91 43.52 20.41 27.12
C SER A 91 42.05 20.71 26.79
N VAL A 92 41.78 21.97 26.43
CA VAL A 92 40.47 22.47 26.01
C VAL A 92 40.21 22.05 24.56
N GLU A 93 39.92 20.77 24.34
CA GLU A 93 39.42 20.24 23.06
C GLU A 93 38.82 18.85 23.34
N SER A 94 37.50 18.73 23.60
CA SER A 94 36.68 17.48 23.50
C SER A 94 35.40 17.43 24.36
N PRO A 95 34.35 18.20 24.02
CA PRO A 95 32.98 17.68 24.28
C PRO A 95 32.12 17.54 23.01
N LEU A 96 32.39 18.35 21.97
CA LEU A 96 31.55 18.42 20.77
C LEU A 96 31.80 17.27 19.80
N LEU A 97 33.06 16.88 19.58
CA LEU A 97 33.42 15.78 18.66
C LEU A 97 32.93 14.40 19.16
N LEU A 98 33.06 14.12 20.47
CA LEU A 98 32.57 12.87 21.08
C LEU A 98 31.04 12.70 21.02
N SER A 99 30.30 13.81 21.07
CA SER A 99 28.83 13.79 20.94
C SER A 99 28.38 13.56 19.48
N SER A 100 29.13 14.08 18.52
CA SER A 100 28.89 13.90 17.08
C SER A 100 29.26 12.49 16.60
N GLU A 101 30.37 11.91 17.10
CA GLU A 101 30.77 10.53 16.78
C GLU A 101 29.80 9.49 17.36
N LYS A 102 29.34 9.67 18.61
CA LYS A 102 28.30 8.81 19.21
C LYS A 102 26.97 8.91 18.45
N GLY A 103 26.54 10.12 18.09
CA GLY A 103 25.33 10.35 17.31
C GLY A 103 25.39 9.73 15.90
N GLY A 104 26.54 9.85 15.23
CA GLY A 104 26.77 9.24 13.91
C GLY A 104 26.73 7.71 13.96
N GLY A 105 27.33 7.10 14.98
CA GLY A 105 27.31 5.65 15.19
C GLY A 105 25.91 5.09 15.43
N GLU A 106 25.08 5.77 16.24
CA GLU A 106 23.70 5.37 16.50
C GLU A 106 22.81 5.49 15.24
N VAL A 107 22.97 6.56 14.47
CA VAL A 107 22.26 6.74 13.20
C VAL A 107 22.64 5.65 12.21
N LEU A 108 23.93 5.36 12.03
CA LEU A 108 24.41 4.33 11.11
C LEU A 108 23.92 2.92 11.52
N ALA A 109 23.91 2.62 12.82
CA ALA A 109 23.38 1.36 13.33
C ALA A 109 21.88 1.21 13.02
N GLU A 110 21.09 2.28 13.17
CA GLU A 110 19.67 2.25 12.85
C GLU A 110 19.40 2.18 11.34
N VAL A 111 20.19 2.88 10.52
CA VAL A 111 20.17 2.73 9.05
C VAL A 111 20.38 1.27 8.65
N LYS A 112 21.42 0.61 9.21
CA LYS A 112 21.72 -0.80 8.92
C LYS A 112 20.56 -1.72 9.30
N LYS A 113 19.95 -1.53 10.48
CA LYS A 113 18.78 -2.32 10.92
C LYS A 113 17.59 -2.15 9.99
N GLN A 114 17.32 -0.92 9.57
CA GLN A 114 16.20 -0.64 8.68
C GLN A 114 16.43 -1.14 7.27
N LEU A 115 17.64 -1.02 6.72
CA LEU A 115 17.97 -1.59 5.40
C LEU A 115 17.93 -3.13 5.42
N TRP A 116 18.37 -3.76 6.51
CA TRP A 116 18.29 -5.21 6.70
C TRP A 116 16.84 -5.72 6.68
N LEU A 117 15.90 -4.92 7.18
CA LEU A 117 14.46 -5.22 7.10
C LEU A 117 13.89 -4.83 5.73
N ALA A 118 14.14 -3.59 5.28
CA ALA A 118 13.52 -3.01 4.10
C ALA A 118 13.90 -3.78 2.83
N GLY A 119 15.17 -4.14 2.64
CA GLY A 119 15.63 -4.83 1.41
C GLY A 119 14.82 -6.11 1.11
N PRO A 120 14.82 -7.11 2.02
CA PRO A 120 14.02 -8.31 1.85
C PRO A 120 12.51 -8.05 1.76
N LEU A 121 11.97 -7.07 2.50
CA LEU A 121 10.54 -6.73 2.42
C LEU A 121 10.15 -6.10 1.08
N ILE A 122 10.99 -5.24 0.51
CA ILE A 122 10.84 -4.70 -0.84
C ILE A 122 10.84 -5.86 -1.84
N ALA A 123 11.81 -6.77 -1.74
CA ALA A 123 11.90 -7.94 -2.61
C ALA A 123 10.65 -8.84 -2.50
N THR A 124 10.20 -9.15 -1.28
CA THR A 124 8.96 -9.91 -1.03
C THR A 124 7.76 -9.23 -1.69
N ASN A 125 7.59 -7.91 -1.51
CA ASN A 125 6.47 -7.17 -2.10
C ASN A 125 6.53 -7.15 -3.63
N LEU A 126 7.72 -6.92 -4.22
CA LEU A 126 7.92 -6.95 -5.67
C LEU A 126 7.64 -8.33 -6.26
N LEU A 127 8.12 -9.40 -5.63
CA LEU A 127 7.91 -10.78 -6.06
C LEU A 127 6.44 -11.20 -5.95
N GLN A 128 5.71 -10.72 -4.94
CA GLN A 128 4.27 -10.98 -4.83
C GLN A 128 3.46 -10.19 -5.87
N LYS A 129 3.88 -8.96 -6.19
CA LYS A 129 3.25 -8.14 -7.24
C LYS A 129 3.57 -8.63 -8.65
N SER A 130 4.76 -9.19 -8.87
CA SER A 130 5.15 -9.70 -10.19
C SER A 130 4.28 -10.85 -10.66
N LEU A 131 3.68 -11.66 -9.76
CA LEU A 131 2.76 -12.73 -10.16
C LEU A 131 1.60 -12.22 -11.02
N GLN A 132 0.95 -11.15 -10.57
CA GLN A 132 -0.16 -10.54 -11.31
C GLN A 132 0.32 -9.96 -12.65
N MET A 133 1.51 -9.33 -12.66
CA MET A 133 2.09 -8.81 -13.89
C MET A 133 2.42 -9.91 -14.90
N ILE A 134 3.08 -10.99 -14.48
CA ILE A 134 3.40 -12.16 -15.30
C ILE A 134 2.11 -12.76 -15.86
N SER A 135 1.10 -12.96 -15.00
CA SER A 135 -0.21 -13.47 -15.44
C SER A 135 -0.83 -12.63 -16.54
N VAL A 136 -0.84 -11.30 -16.39
CA VAL A 136 -1.38 -10.38 -17.42
C VAL A 136 -0.54 -10.42 -18.69
N MET A 137 0.79 -10.53 -18.60
CA MET A 137 1.66 -10.70 -19.78
C MET A 137 1.34 -11.97 -20.56
N PHE A 138 1.10 -13.10 -19.88
CA PHE A 138 0.66 -14.34 -20.53
C PHE A 138 -0.70 -14.17 -21.21
N VAL A 139 -1.67 -13.54 -20.53
CA VAL A 139 -2.99 -13.26 -21.11
C VAL A 139 -2.92 -12.32 -22.31
N GLY A 140 -1.94 -11.40 -22.34
CA GLY A 140 -1.70 -10.50 -23.47
C GLY A 140 -1.55 -11.20 -24.81
N HIS A 141 -1.03 -12.44 -24.82
CA HIS A 141 -0.85 -13.23 -26.03
C HIS A 141 -2.16 -13.86 -26.55
N LEU A 142 -3.24 -13.81 -25.78
CA LEU A 142 -4.55 -14.33 -26.18
C LEU A 142 -5.41 -13.30 -26.93
N GLY A 143 -4.95 -12.05 -27.02
CA GLY A 143 -5.63 -10.96 -27.71
C GLY A 143 -6.11 -9.83 -26.78
N GLU A 144 -6.48 -8.72 -27.38
CA GLU A 144 -6.79 -7.45 -26.69
C GLU A 144 -7.96 -7.55 -25.71
N LEU A 145 -9.00 -8.32 -26.04
CA LEU A 145 -10.16 -8.51 -25.18
C LEU A 145 -9.78 -9.20 -23.88
N ALA A 146 -9.00 -10.28 -23.96
CA ALA A 146 -8.53 -11.03 -22.80
C ALA A 146 -7.60 -10.17 -21.93
N LEU A 147 -6.67 -9.44 -22.57
CA LEU A 147 -5.75 -8.53 -21.88
C LEU A 147 -6.50 -7.43 -21.12
N SER A 148 -7.45 -6.78 -21.78
CA SER A 148 -8.25 -5.69 -21.20
C SER A 148 -9.13 -6.20 -20.05
N GLY A 149 -9.79 -7.34 -20.24
CA GLY A 149 -10.60 -7.98 -19.20
C GLY A 149 -9.77 -8.39 -17.98
N ALA A 150 -8.63 -9.07 -18.17
CA ALA A 150 -7.74 -9.48 -17.08
C ALA A 150 -7.10 -8.30 -16.34
N SER A 151 -6.69 -7.25 -17.07
CA SER A 151 -6.12 -6.03 -16.49
C SER A 151 -7.16 -5.28 -15.66
N MET A 152 -8.40 -5.18 -16.16
CA MET A 152 -9.51 -4.56 -15.45
C MET A 152 -9.89 -5.36 -14.20
N ALA A 153 -9.97 -6.69 -14.31
CA ALA A 153 -10.23 -7.57 -13.17
C ALA A 153 -9.14 -7.49 -12.11
N THR A 154 -7.87 -7.47 -12.52
CA THR A 154 -6.72 -7.36 -11.60
C THR A 154 -6.70 -6.00 -10.90
N SER A 155 -7.01 -4.91 -11.63
CA SER A 155 -7.13 -3.57 -11.04
C SER A 155 -8.29 -3.51 -10.04
N PHE A 156 -9.45 -4.05 -10.40
CA PHE A 156 -10.62 -4.15 -9.53
C PHE A 156 -10.34 -4.98 -8.27
N ALA A 157 -9.69 -6.13 -8.43
CA ALA A 157 -9.24 -7.00 -7.35
C ALA A 157 -8.21 -6.33 -6.44
N GLY A 158 -7.28 -5.57 -7.02
CA GLY A 158 -6.28 -4.77 -6.31
C GLY A 158 -6.92 -3.79 -5.34
N VAL A 159 -7.89 -3.01 -5.82
CA VAL A 159 -8.59 -2.00 -5.02
C VAL A 159 -9.55 -2.62 -4.02
N THR A 160 -10.44 -3.52 -4.46
CA THR A 160 -11.55 -4.00 -3.62
C THR A 160 -11.13 -5.08 -2.62
N GLY A 161 -10.15 -5.92 -2.96
CA GLY A 161 -9.78 -7.08 -2.14
C GLY A 161 -8.36 -7.01 -1.58
N PHE A 162 -7.35 -7.01 -2.45
CA PHE A 162 -5.95 -7.14 -2.01
C PHE A 162 -5.49 -5.97 -1.13
N SER A 163 -5.84 -4.72 -1.47
CA SER A 163 -5.49 -3.56 -0.65
C SER A 163 -6.15 -3.61 0.73
N LEU A 164 -7.42 -4.07 0.80
CA LEU A 164 -8.17 -4.20 2.05
C LEU A 164 -7.54 -5.26 2.96
N LEU A 165 -7.23 -6.44 2.42
CA LEU A 165 -6.57 -7.52 3.17
C LEU A 165 -5.16 -7.13 3.63
N LEU A 166 -4.37 -6.48 2.76
CA LEU A 166 -3.06 -5.93 3.09
C LEU A 166 -3.14 -4.90 4.23
N GLY A 167 -4.14 -4.01 4.18
CA GLY A 167 -4.30 -3.00 5.21
C GLY A 167 -4.86 -3.55 6.52
N MET A 168 -5.83 -4.47 6.51
CA MET A 168 -6.34 -5.13 7.72
C MET A 168 -5.27 -5.95 8.44
N SER A 169 -4.50 -6.75 7.70
CA SER A 169 -3.37 -7.53 8.27
C SER A 169 -2.30 -6.64 8.90
N SER A 170 -2.16 -5.39 8.46
CA SER A 170 -1.15 -4.47 9.01
C SER A 170 -1.43 -4.04 10.46
N ALA A 171 -2.59 -4.38 11.04
CA ALA A 171 -2.79 -4.34 12.49
C ALA A 171 -1.82 -5.26 13.25
N LEU A 172 -1.35 -6.35 12.62
CA LEU A 172 -0.32 -7.22 13.18
C LEU A 172 1.03 -6.51 13.33
N ASP A 173 1.33 -5.47 12.52
CA ASP A 173 2.57 -4.71 12.68
C ASP A 173 2.65 -4.06 14.07
N THR A 174 1.50 -3.59 14.58
CA THR A 174 1.35 -3.08 15.95
C THR A 174 1.36 -4.21 16.96
N LEU A 175 0.43 -5.16 16.83
CA LEU A 175 0.14 -6.12 17.88
C LEU A 175 1.28 -7.13 18.07
N CYS A 176 1.73 -7.76 16.99
CA CYS A 176 2.86 -8.69 17.04
C CYS A 176 4.17 -7.95 17.34
N GLY A 177 4.40 -6.78 16.76
CA GLY A 177 5.64 -6.03 17.00
C GLY A 177 5.77 -5.52 18.43
N GLN A 178 4.71 -4.96 19.01
CA GLN A 178 4.74 -4.54 20.42
C GLN A 178 4.86 -5.74 21.36
N ALA A 179 4.16 -6.85 21.09
CA ALA A 179 4.31 -8.07 21.86
C ALA A 179 5.73 -8.66 21.75
N PHE A 180 6.36 -8.59 20.57
CA PHE A 180 7.74 -9.03 20.35
C PHE A 180 8.73 -8.16 21.12
N GLY A 181 8.59 -6.83 21.04
CA GLY A 181 9.37 -5.87 21.81
C GLY A 181 9.27 -6.10 23.32
N ALA A 182 8.07 -6.40 23.80
CA ALA A 182 7.79 -6.71 25.21
C ALA A 182 8.16 -8.14 25.62
N ARG A 183 8.74 -8.95 24.70
CA ARG A 183 9.09 -10.36 24.90
C ARG A 183 7.90 -11.27 25.26
N SER A 184 6.67 -10.86 24.93
CA SER A 184 5.46 -11.68 25.07
C SER A 184 5.29 -12.58 23.85
N TYR A 185 6.23 -13.53 23.68
CA TYR A 185 6.34 -14.34 22.45
C TYR A 185 5.08 -15.17 22.15
N ARG A 186 4.43 -15.70 23.19
CA ARG A 186 3.18 -16.47 23.08
C ARG A 186 2.08 -15.68 22.35
N MET A 187 1.99 -14.38 22.61
CA MET A 187 0.93 -13.52 22.05
C MET A 187 1.08 -13.30 20.55
N LEU A 188 2.28 -13.43 19.98
CA LEU A 188 2.46 -13.29 18.53
C LEU A 188 1.66 -14.35 17.76
N GLY A 189 1.72 -15.61 18.22
CA GLY A 189 0.98 -16.72 17.62
C GLY A 189 -0.54 -16.52 17.74
N ILE A 190 -1.00 -16.04 18.90
CA ILE A 190 -2.42 -15.75 19.15
C ILE A 190 -2.93 -14.63 18.24
N HIS A 191 -2.19 -13.50 18.15
CA HIS A 191 -2.56 -12.39 17.27
C HIS A 191 -2.58 -12.80 15.79
N MET A 192 -1.58 -13.59 15.35
CA MET A 192 -1.56 -14.14 13.99
C MET A 192 -2.79 -15.00 13.70
N GLN A 193 -3.15 -15.92 14.59
CA GLN A 193 -4.32 -16.78 14.42
C GLN A 193 -5.63 -15.99 14.39
N ARG A 194 -5.77 -14.99 15.27
CA ARG A 194 -6.91 -14.06 15.27
C ARG A 194 -7.02 -13.33 13.93
N ALA A 195 -5.90 -12.84 13.41
CA ALA A 195 -5.86 -12.19 12.10
C ALA A 195 -6.22 -13.16 10.98
N MET A 196 -5.70 -14.41 10.99
CA MET A 196 -6.08 -15.42 9.99
C MET A 196 -7.59 -15.64 9.98
N LEU A 197 -8.23 -15.77 11.15
CA LEU A 197 -9.68 -15.91 11.24
C LEU A 197 -10.42 -14.69 10.68
N VAL A 198 -10.05 -13.48 11.12
CA VAL A 198 -10.71 -12.24 10.68
C VAL A 198 -10.54 -12.01 9.17
N LEU A 199 -9.35 -12.25 8.62
CA LEU A 199 -9.08 -12.06 7.19
C LEU A 199 -9.76 -13.13 6.33
N MET A 200 -9.85 -14.38 6.80
CA MET A 200 -10.61 -15.43 6.11
C MET A 200 -12.11 -15.12 6.10
N LEU A 201 -12.67 -14.64 7.20
CA LEU A 201 -14.06 -14.18 7.26
C LEU A 201 -14.31 -12.96 6.37
N THR A 202 -13.38 -11.98 6.37
CA THR A 202 -13.47 -10.81 5.50
C THR A 202 -13.37 -11.17 4.02
N SER A 203 -12.68 -12.27 3.69
CA SER A 203 -12.56 -12.75 2.31
C SER A 203 -13.90 -13.24 1.75
N ILE A 204 -14.87 -13.64 2.58
CA ILE A 204 -16.19 -14.11 2.12
C ILE A 204 -17.01 -13.01 1.42
N PRO A 205 -17.30 -11.84 2.05
CA PRO A 205 -18.02 -10.77 1.36
C PRO A 205 -17.23 -10.19 0.17
N LEU A 206 -15.90 -10.16 0.25
CA LEU A 206 -15.05 -9.75 -0.87
C LEU A 206 -15.16 -10.72 -2.06
N ALA A 207 -15.22 -12.03 -1.82
CA ALA A 207 -15.47 -13.03 -2.86
C ALA A 207 -16.82 -12.81 -3.55
N ALA A 208 -17.86 -12.41 -2.80
CA ALA A 208 -19.14 -12.03 -3.38
C ALA A 208 -19.01 -10.78 -4.27
N VAL A 209 -18.31 -9.74 -3.83
CA VAL A 209 -18.00 -8.56 -4.68
C VAL A 209 -17.29 -8.97 -5.96
N TRP A 210 -16.30 -9.85 -5.88
CA TRP A 210 -15.55 -10.33 -7.05
C TRP A 210 -16.40 -11.19 -7.98
N ALA A 211 -17.35 -11.97 -7.44
CA ALA A 211 -18.28 -12.75 -8.24
C ALA A 211 -19.18 -11.87 -9.13
N TYR A 212 -19.47 -10.65 -8.69
CA TYR A 212 -20.27 -9.66 -9.41
C TYR A 212 -19.45 -8.62 -10.20
N THR A 213 -18.13 -8.82 -10.34
CA THR A 213 -17.24 -7.86 -11.03
C THR A 213 -17.76 -7.46 -12.41
N GLY A 214 -18.22 -8.43 -13.22
CA GLY A 214 -18.72 -8.13 -14.57
C GLY A 214 -19.96 -7.25 -14.57
N GLN A 215 -20.91 -7.50 -13.67
CA GLN A 215 -22.11 -6.67 -13.53
C GLN A 215 -21.77 -5.27 -13.04
N ILE A 216 -20.87 -5.16 -12.06
CA ILE A 216 -20.42 -3.87 -11.51
C ILE A 216 -19.76 -3.03 -12.62
N LEU A 217 -18.89 -3.64 -13.42
CA LEU A 217 -18.22 -2.93 -14.52
C LEU A 217 -19.21 -2.49 -15.62
N MET A 218 -20.20 -3.33 -15.96
CA MET A 218 -21.28 -2.93 -16.88
C MET A 218 -22.10 -1.76 -16.33
N LEU A 219 -22.39 -1.73 -15.02
CA LEU A 219 -23.07 -0.60 -14.36
C LEU A 219 -22.22 0.68 -14.40
N CYS A 220 -20.90 0.56 -14.33
CA CYS A 220 -19.97 1.67 -14.53
C CYS A 220 -19.85 2.13 -16.00
N GLY A 221 -20.59 1.50 -16.93
CA GLY A 221 -20.61 1.85 -18.34
C GLY A 221 -19.46 1.27 -19.17
N GLN A 222 -18.78 0.22 -18.67
CA GLN A 222 -17.77 -0.49 -19.46
C GLN A 222 -18.38 -1.28 -20.62
N ASP A 223 -17.58 -1.53 -21.64
CA ASP A 223 -17.96 -2.40 -22.75
C ASP A 223 -18.38 -3.78 -22.24
N ARG A 224 -19.47 -4.31 -22.81
CA ARG A 224 -20.09 -5.56 -22.34
C ARG A 224 -19.15 -6.75 -22.48
N ALA A 225 -18.35 -6.83 -23.54
CA ALA A 225 -17.43 -7.94 -23.74
C ALA A 225 -16.28 -7.85 -22.72
N ILE A 226 -15.67 -6.66 -22.55
CA ILE A 226 -14.58 -6.44 -21.58
C ILE A 226 -15.06 -6.73 -20.15
N ALA A 227 -16.23 -6.20 -19.77
CA ALA A 227 -16.79 -6.42 -18.44
C ALA A 227 -17.13 -7.90 -18.19
N THR A 228 -17.65 -8.61 -19.19
CA THR A 228 -17.92 -10.06 -19.08
C THR A 228 -16.63 -10.84 -18.88
N GLU A 229 -15.58 -10.53 -19.65
CA GLU A 229 -14.28 -11.19 -19.55
C GLU A 229 -13.61 -10.90 -18.19
N ALA A 230 -13.64 -9.64 -17.73
CA ALA A 230 -13.17 -9.27 -16.40
C ALA A 230 -13.93 -10.01 -15.29
N GLY A 231 -15.25 -10.16 -15.43
CA GLY A 231 -16.08 -10.93 -14.50
C GLY A 231 -15.79 -12.43 -14.49
N VAL A 232 -15.40 -13.01 -15.64
CA VAL A 232 -14.90 -14.39 -15.69
C VAL A 232 -13.55 -14.47 -14.96
N TYR A 233 -12.59 -13.62 -15.31
CA TYR A 233 -11.27 -13.62 -14.68
C TYR A 233 -11.33 -13.46 -13.16
N ALA A 234 -12.10 -12.48 -12.66
CA ALA A 234 -12.26 -12.21 -11.24
C ALA A 234 -12.83 -13.40 -10.46
N ARG A 235 -13.80 -14.14 -11.03
CA ARG A 235 -14.36 -15.35 -10.40
C ARG A 235 -13.32 -16.46 -10.21
N TRP A 236 -12.45 -16.65 -11.20
CA TRP A 236 -11.35 -17.64 -11.11
C TRP A 236 -10.20 -17.18 -10.20
N MET A 237 -10.13 -15.89 -9.89
CA MET A 237 -9.21 -15.35 -8.88
C MET A 237 -9.73 -15.47 -7.43
N ILE A 238 -11.01 -15.80 -7.19
CA ILE A 238 -11.56 -15.84 -5.82
C ILE A 238 -10.72 -16.69 -4.85
N PRO A 239 -10.21 -17.89 -5.20
CA PRO A 239 -9.37 -18.66 -4.27
C PRO A 239 -8.08 -17.94 -3.86
N SER A 240 -7.54 -17.08 -4.74
CA SER A 240 -6.34 -16.27 -4.46
C SER A 240 -6.54 -15.27 -3.31
N LEU A 241 -7.79 -14.83 -3.07
CA LEU A 241 -8.16 -13.89 -2.02
C LEU A 241 -7.86 -14.47 -0.63
N PHE A 242 -8.31 -15.70 -0.40
CA PHE A 242 -8.11 -16.44 0.85
C PHE A 242 -6.62 -16.73 1.09
N ALA A 243 -5.93 -17.21 0.06
CA ALA A 243 -4.49 -17.43 0.13
C ALA A 243 -3.72 -16.14 0.44
N TYR A 244 -4.09 -15.03 -0.20
CA TYR A 244 -3.46 -13.74 0.04
C TYR A 244 -3.65 -13.28 1.48
N GLY A 245 -4.86 -13.42 2.05
CA GLY A 245 -5.12 -13.13 3.46
C GLY A 245 -4.19 -13.92 4.40
N LEU A 246 -4.03 -15.22 4.16
CA LEU A 246 -3.11 -16.06 4.93
C LEU A 246 -1.63 -15.67 4.75
N ILE A 247 -1.19 -15.40 3.52
CA ILE A 247 0.18 -14.90 3.24
C ILE A 247 0.42 -13.64 4.05
N GLN A 248 -0.51 -12.69 4.04
CA GLN A 248 -0.33 -11.43 4.73
C GLN A 248 -0.19 -11.63 6.26
N CYS A 249 -0.93 -12.56 6.86
CA CYS A 249 -0.76 -12.91 8.27
C CYS A 249 0.64 -13.48 8.57
N HIS A 250 1.13 -14.43 7.77
CA HIS A 250 2.45 -15.04 7.97
C HIS A 250 3.59 -14.04 7.75
N VAL A 251 3.50 -13.23 6.69
CA VAL A 251 4.46 -12.16 6.38
C VAL A 251 4.63 -11.22 7.56
N ARG A 252 3.53 -10.77 8.18
CA ARG A 252 3.57 -9.84 9.32
C ARG A 252 4.12 -10.51 10.57
N PHE A 253 3.71 -11.74 10.83
CA PHE A 253 4.19 -12.53 11.95
C PHE A 253 5.72 -12.71 11.89
N LEU A 254 6.26 -13.08 10.74
CA LEU A 254 7.70 -13.27 10.53
C LEU A 254 8.46 -11.93 10.52
N GLN A 255 7.93 -10.93 9.82
CA GLN A 255 8.54 -9.60 9.72
C GLN A 255 8.70 -8.93 11.08
N THR A 256 7.67 -8.98 11.94
CA THR A 256 7.72 -8.33 13.27
C THR A 256 8.81 -8.89 14.18
N GLN A 257 9.23 -10.14 13.93
CA GLN A 257 10.34 -10.81 14.60
C GLN A 257 11.71 -10.56 13.94
N ASN A 258 11.74 -9.76 12.86
CA ASN A 258 12.90 -9.54 11.99
C ASN A 258 13.30 -10.77 11.14
N ILE A 259 12.41 -11.74 10.95
CA ILE A 259 12.64 -12.96 10.16
C ILE A 259 12.18 -12.73 8.71
N VAL A 260 12.93 -11.94 7.95
CA VAL A 260 12.48 -11.45 6.63
C VAL A 260 13.00 -12.25 5.42
N PHE A 261 14.15 -12.94 5.54
CA PHE A 261 14.73 -13.70 4.42
C PHE A 261 13.88 -14.90 3.96
N PRO A 262 13.32 -15.74 4.87
CA PRO A 262 12.47 -16.85 4.46
C PRO A 262 11.25 -16.38 3.66
N MET A 263 10.72 -15.20 3.98
CA MET A 263 9.61 -14.59 3.25
C MET A 263 9.98 -14.22 1.82
N MET A 264 11.18 -13.65 1.63
CA MET A 264 11.74 -13.33 0.32
C MET A 264 11.98 -14.60 -0.50
N LEU A 265 12.60 -15.63 0.09
CA LEU A 265 12.90 -16.89 -0.59
C LEU A 265 11.62 -17.63 -1.00
N ALA A 266 10.63 -17.75 -0.11
CA ALA A 266 9.35 -18.38 -0.41
C ALA A 266 8.61 -17.65 -1.55
N SER A 267 8.60 -16.31 -1.52
CA SER A 267 7.98 -15.51 -2.57
C SER A 267 8.74 -15.61 -3.89
N GLY A 268 10.08 -15.69 -3.84
CA GLY A 268 10.93 -15.88 -5.02
C GLY A 268 10.71 -17.23 -5.69
N PHE A 269 10.68 -18.30 -4.90
CA PHE A 269 10.34 -19.63 -5.41
C PHE A 269 8.94 -19.68 -6.03
N ALA A 270 7.94 -19.10 -5.36
CA ALA A 270 6.58 -19.02 -5.89
C ALA A 270 6.53 -18.26 -7.21
N ALA A 271 7.28 -17.15 -7.35
CA ALA A 271 7.35 -16.37 -8.58
C ALA A 271 8.06 -17.07 -9.74
N LEU A 272 9.15 -17.78 -9.47
CA LEU A 272 9.83 -18.58 -10.49
C LEU A 272 8.93 -19.70 -11.01
N LEU A 273 8.29 -20.44 -10.11
CA LEU A 273 7.37 -21.51 -10.50
C LEU A 273 6.12 -20.97 -11.20
N HIS A 274 5.67 -19.76 -10.86
CA HIS A 274 4.50 -19.13 -11.46
C HIS A 274 4.61 -18.98 -12.98
N ILE A 275 5.81 -18.74 -13.53
CA ILE A 275 6.03 -18.65 -14.98
C ILE A 275 5.66 -19.98 -15.65
N LEU A 276 6.14 -21.10 -15.10
CA LEU A 276 5.83 -22.44 -15.62
C LEU A 276 4.34 -22.76 -15.46
N VAL A 277 3.76 -22.45 -14.30
CA VAL A 277 2.33 -22.69 -14.03
C VAL A 277 1.45 -21.87 -14.98
N CYS A 278 1.77 -20.60 -15.23
CA CYS A 278 1.09 -19.78 -16.22
C CYS A 278 1.20 -20.39 -17.61
N TRP A 279 2.39 -20.80 -18.04
CA TRP A 279 2.57 -21.39 -19.37
C TRP A 279 1.70 -22.65 -19.57
N ILE A 280 1.69 -23.56 -18.58
CA ILE A 280 0.86 -24.77 -18.63
C ILE A 280 -0.64 -24.40 -18.64
N LEU A 281 -1.09 -23.58 -17.69
CA LEU A 281 -2.52 -23.31 -17.51
C LEU A 281 -3.10 -22.37 -18.58
N VAL A 282 -2.29 -21.49 -19.18
CA VAL A 282 -2.78 -20.56 -20.21
C VAL A 282 -2.76 -21.23 -21.59
N PHE A 283 -1.66 -21.91 -21.94
CA PHE A 283 -1.44 -22.39 -23.31
C PHE A 283 -1.62 -23.90 -23.51
N LYS A 284 -1.47 -24.74 -22.48
CA LYS A 284 -1.51 -26.21 -22.63
C LYS A 284 -2.82 -26.84 -22.16
N SER A 285 -3.48 -26.29 -21.15
CA SER A 285 -4.72 -26.86 -20.59
C SER A 285 -5.99 -26.43 -21.33
N GLY A 286 -5.91 -25.46 -22.25
CA GLY A 286 -7.07 -24.88 -22.93
C GLY A 286 -7.88 -23.88 -22.08
N LEU A 287 -7.42 -23.50 -20.88
CA LEU A 287 -8.14 -22.58 -19.99
C LEU A 287 -8.00 -21.09 -20.37
N GLY A 288 -7.02 -20.73 -21.21
CA GLY A 288 -6.81 -19.35 -21.65
C GLY A 288 -6.64 -18.36 -20.48
N SER A 289 -7.41 -17.28 -20.47
CA SER A 289 -7.36 -16.24 -19.44
C SER A 289 -7.72 -16.76 -18.04
N ARG A 290 -8.65 -17.73 -17.95
CA ARG A 290 -9.00 -18.43 -16.70
C ARG A 290 -7.81 -19.15 -16.12
N GLY A 291 -6.94 -19.68 -16.98
CA GLY A 291 -5.68 -20.33 -16.60
C GLY A 291 -4.75 -19.41 -15.84
N ALA A 292 -4.61 -18.15 -16.26
CA ALA A 292 -3.78 -17.16 -15.57
C ALA A 292 -4.39 -16.74 -14.21
N ALA A 293 -5.71 -16.58 -14.12
CA ALA A 293 -6.39 -16.34 -12.84
C ALA A 293 -6.18 -17.49 -11.85
N LEU A 294 -6.26 -18.73 -12.34
CA LEU A 294 -6.00 -19.93 -11.53
C LEU A 294 -4.52 -20.07 -11.16
N ALA A 295 -3.60 -19.69 -12.04
CA ALA A 295 -2.16 -19.67 -11.77
C ALA A 295 -1.80 -18.72 -10.61
N ASN A 296 -2.45 -17.54 -10.54
CA ASN A 296 -2.31 -16.64 -9.38
C ASN A 296 -2.77 -17.32 -8.09
N SER A 297 -3.94 -17.95 -8.13
CA SER A 297 -4.49 -18.69 -6.98
C SER A 297 -3.51 -19.79 -6.51
N PHE A 298 -3.01 -20.60 -7.45
CA PHE A 298 -2.06 -21.66 -7.16
C PHE A 298 -0.78 -21.11 -6.52
N SER A 299 -0.16 -20.07 -7.12
CA SER A 299 1.10 -19.52 -6.61
C SER A 299 0.94 -18.83 -5.26
N TYR A 300 -0.21 -18.20 -4.98
CA TYR A 300 -0.48 -17.67 -3.64
C TYR A 300 -0.71 -18.79 -2.61
N TRP A 301 -1.42 -19.87 -2.95
CA TRP A 301 -1.55 -21.00 -2.04
C TRP A 301 -0.21 -21.68 -1.77
N LEU A 302 0.62 -21.85 -2.80
CA LEU A 302 1.99 -22.34 -2.63
C LEU A 302 2.79 -21.46 -1.68
N ASN A 303 2.79 -20.14 -1.88
CA ASN A 303 3.51 -19.22 -0.99
C ASN A 303 2.96 -19.28 0.45
N ALA A 304 1.63 -19.31 0.62
CA ALA A 304 0.99 -19.48 1.92
C ALA A 304 1.45 -20.76 2.63
N LEU A 305 1.49 -21.89 1.91
CA LEU A 305 1.91 -23.18 2.43
C LEU A 305 3.40 -23.20 2.80
N LEU A 306 4.27 -22.61 1.97
CA LEU A 306 5.70 -22.51 2.26
C LEU A 306 5.96 -21.69 3.52
N LEU A 307 5.28 -20.56 3.68
CA LEU A 307 5.39 -19.74 4.89
C LEU A 307 4.83 -20.45 6.12
N ALA A 308 3.68 -21.14 6.00
CA ALA A 308 3.11 -21.91 7.09
C ALA A 308 4.02 -23.07 7.53
N LEU A 309 4.61 -23.77 6.55
CA LEU A 309 5.59 -24.84 6.81
C LEU A 309 6.84 -24.28 7.50
N PHE A 310 7.36 -23.14 7.03
CA PHE A 310 8.49 -22.48 7.67
C PHE A 310 8.17 -22.10 9.13
N VAL A 311 7.03 -21.47 9.40
CA VAL A 311 6.61 -21.10 10.77
C VAL A 311 6.49 -22.33 11.66
N LYS A 312 6.00 -23.46 11.14
CA LYS A 312 5.81 -24.70 11.89
C LYS A 312 7.14 -25.42 12.18
N LEU A 313 8.07 -25.43 11.23
CA LEU A 313 9.30 -26.23 11.31
C LEU A 313 10.52 -25.45 11.83
N SER A 314 10.54 -24.12 11.68
CA SER A 314 11.73 -23.32 12.01
C SER A 314 11.96 -23.24 13.53
N PRO A 315 13.21 -23.49 14.00
CA PRO A 315 13.60 -23.26 15.39
C PRO A 315 13.35 -21.83 15.86
N ASP A 316 13.49 -20.84 14.97
CA ASP A 316 13.31 -19.41 15.29
C ASP A 316 11.87 -19.10 15.73
N CYS A 317 10.89 -19.82 15.19
CA CYS A 317 9.48 -19.64 15.47
C CYS A 317 8.97 -20.47 16.66
N LYS A 318 9.82 -21.32 17.26
CA LYS A 318 9.40 -22.29 18.31
C LYS A 318 8.84 -21.61 19.56
N LYS A 319 9.32 -20.41 19.90
CA LYS A 319 8.85 -19.63 21.07
C LYS A 319 7.59 -18.83 20.78
N THR A 320 7.35 -18.48 19.53
CA THR A 320 6.29 -17.57 19.09
C THR A 320 5.09 -18.30 18.49
N TRP A 321 5.29 -19.52 18.01
CA TRP A 321 4.26 -20.40 17.48
C TRP A 321 4.18 -21.69 18.29
N THR A 322 3.14 -21.82 19.10
CA THR A 322 2.88 -22.99 19.96
C THR A 322 1.73 -23.86 19.47
N GLY A 323 1.29 -23.68 18.21
CA GLY A 323 0.12 -24.34 17.64
C GLY A 323 -1.17 -23.54 17.80
N PHE A 324 -2.28 -24.11 17.31
CA PHE A 324 -3.58 -23.45 17.35
C PHE A 324 -4.13 -23.34 18.78
N SER A 325 -4.71 -22.18 19.12
CA SER A 325 -5.30 -21.92 20.44
C SER A 325 -6.68 -21.30 20.32
N LYS A 326 -7.59 -21.67 21.23
CA LYS A 326 -8.92 -21.07 21.35
C LYS A 326 -8.86 -19.60 21.79
N GLU A 327 -7.75 -19.14 22.36
CA GLU A 327 -7.54 -17.73 22.69
C GLU A 327 -7.57 -16.81 21.46
N ALA A 328 -7.33 -17.36 20.26
CA ALA A 328 -7.48 -16.62 19.01
C ALA A 328 -8.91 -16.14 18.76
N LEU A 329 -9.92 -16.81 19.36
CA LEU A 329 -11.34 -16.43 19.30
C LEU A 329 -11.70 -15.29 20.25
N HIS A 330 -10.86 -15.03 21.26
CA HIS A 330 -11.07 -13.94 22.20
C HIS A 330 -10.51 -12.64 21.64
N ASP A 331 -11.06 -11.51 22.06
CA ASP A 331 -10.55 -10.16 21.76
C ASP A 331 -10.43 -9.84 20.24
N ILE A 332 -11.33 -10.43 19.44
CA ILE A 332 -11.48 -10.16 17.99
C ILE A 332 -11.85 -8.69 17.75
N ILE A 333 -12.68 -8.11 18.62
CA ILE A 333 -13.18 -6.73 18.47
C ILE A 333 -12.03 -5.73 18.48
N ASN A 334 -11.05 -5.87 19.39
CA ASN A 334 -9.91 -4.95 19.42
C ASN A 334 -9.00 -5.11 18.19
N PHE A 335 -8.85 -6.34 17.67
CA PHE A 335 -8.17 -6.54 16.40
C PHE A 335 -8.88 -5.80 15.26
N ILE A 336 -10.20 -5.99 15.11
CA ILE A 336 -11.01 -5.31 14.07
C ILE A 336 -10.91 -3.79 14.22
N ARG A 337 -10.91 -3.27 15.45
CA ARG A 337 -10.81 -1.84 15.78
C ARG A 337 -9.49 -1.20 15.32
N LEU A 338 -8.42 -1.98 15.18
CA LEU A 338 -7.14 -1.55 14.57
C LEU A 338 -7.07 -1.89 13.08
N ALA A 339 -7.63 -3.03 12.66
CA ALA A 339 -7.58 -3.52 11.29
C ALA A 339 -8.37 -2.63 10.32
N VAL A 340 -9.60 -2.25 10.65
CA VAL A 340 -10.45 -1.46 9.75
C VAL A 340 -9.84 -0.10 9.40
N PRO A 341 -9.37 0.72 10.37
CA PRO A 341 -8.67 1.96 10.04
C PRO A 341 -7.39 1.74 9.23
N SER A 342 -6.63 0.69 9.55
CA SER A 342 -5.43 0.33 8.78
C SER A 342 -5.74 -0.01 7.33
N ALA A 343 -6.88 -0.69 7.11
CA ALA A 343 -7.41 -1.01 5.79
C ALA A 343 -7.74 0.28 5.01
N VAL A 344 -8.55 1.16 5.61
CA VAL A 344 -8.94 2.45 5.00
C VAL A 344 -7.73 3.31 4.68
N MET A 345 -6.72 3.33 5.57
CA MET A 345 -5.48 4.07 5.35
C MET A 345 -4.68 3.58 4.13
N LEU A 346 -4.80 2.30 3.77
CA LEU A 346 -4.03 1.70 2.68
C LEU A 346 -4.82 1.52 1.37
N CYS A 347 -6.14 1.33 1.43
CA CYS A 347 -7.00 1.15 0.25
C CYS A 347 -6.94 2.33 -0.73
N LEU A 348 -6.72 3.55 -0.24
CA LEU A 348 -6.60 4.74 -1.11
C LEU A 348 -5.22 4.87 -1.78
N ASN A 349 -4.20 4.14 -1.33
CA ASN A 349 -2.80 4.28 -1.77
C ASN A 349 -2.38 3.24 -2.83
N THR A 350 -3.29 2.86 -3.73
CA THR A 350 -2.99 1.78 -4.69
C THR A 350 -2.44 2.33 -5.99
N VAL A 351 -1.11 2.49 -6.15
CA VAL A 351 -0.51 2.57 -7.50
C VAL A 351 0.94 2.06 -7.58
N SER A 352 1.20 1.18 -8.55
CA SER A 352 2.49 0.88 -9.20
C SER A 352 3.62 0.15 -8.45
N MET A 353 4.52 -0.42 -9.26
CA MET A 353 5.80 -1.03 -8.86
C MET A 353 6.68 -0.07 -8.05
N THR A 354 6.65 1.22 -8.37
CA THR A 354 7.44 2.27 -7.67
C THR A 354 7.08 2.39 -6.20
N PHE A 355 5.82 2.15 -5.83
CA PHE A 355 5.35 2.23 -4.45
C PHE A 355 5.84 1.06 -3.58
N MET A 356 6.34 -0.03 -4.16
CA MET A 356 6.83 -1.18 -3.38
C MET A 356 8.07 -0.83 -2.54
N VAL A 357 8.88 0.14 -3.01
CA VAL A 357 10.06 0.62 -2.30
C VAL A 357 9.67 1.42 -1.04
N PRO A 358 8.88 2.51 -1.14
CA PRO A 358 8.28 3.18 0.03
C PRO A 358 7.54 2.23 0.96
N LEU A 359 6.76 1.28 0.42
CA LEU A 359 6.01 0.32 1.23
C LEU A 359 6.93 -0.57 2.06
N GLY A 360 8.07 -1.00 1.51
CA GLY A 360 9.06 -1.79 2.23
C GLY A 360 9.75 -0.99 3.35
N PHE A 361 10.09 0.29 3.12
CA PHE A 361 10.57 1.18 4.19
C PHE A 361 9.48 1.41 5.25
N GLY A 362 8.24 1.60 4.84
CA GLY A 362 7.09 1.75 5.73
C GLY A 362 6.82 0.50 6.58
N ALA A 363 7.04 -0.68 6.02
CA ALA A 363 6.96 -1.95 6.74
C ALA A 363 8.13 -2.09 7.75
N ALA A 364 9.36 -1.77 7.32
CA ALA A 364 10.54 -1.81 8.16
C ALA A 364 10.44 -0.86 9.37
N VAL A 365 10.08 0.42 9.15
CA VAL A 365 9.90 1.36 10.27
C VAL A 365 8.73 0.98 11.16
N SER A 366 7.65 0.42 10.61
CA SER A 366 6.52 -0.06 11.41
C SER A 366 6.99 -1.13 12.40
N THR A 367 7.77 -2.11 11.93
CA THR A 367 8.38 -3.15 12.76
C THR A 367 9.37 -2.58 13.77
N ARG A 368 10.26 -1.67 13.36
CA ARG A 368 11.24 -1.06 14.29
C ARG A 368 10.54 -0.27 15.39
N VAL A 369 9.59 0.60 15.04
CA VAL A 369 8.86 1.43 16.01
C VAL A 369 8.01 0.56 16.94
N SER A 370 7.27 -0.43 16.44
CA SER A 370 6.47 -1.29 17.31
C SER A 370 7.34 -2.12 18.27
N ASN A 371 8.47 -2.66 17.79
CA ASN A 371 9.41 -3.40 18.63
C ASN A 371 10.05 -2.51 19.71
N GLU A 372 10.53 -1.31 19.37
CA GLU A 372 11.14 -0.41 20.35
C GLU A 372 10.10 0.14 21.36
N LEU A 373 8.87 0.45 20.92
CA LEU A 373 7.79 0.86 21.83
C LEU A 373 7.37 -0.28 22.77
N GLY A 374 7.23 -1.50 22.24
CA GLY A 374 6.94 -2.69 23.05
C GLY A 374 8.05 -2.99 24.07
N ALA A 375 9.30 -2.71 23.71
CA ALA A 375 10.45 -2.86 24.61
C ALA A 375 10.60 -1.70 25.62
N GLY A 376 9.72 -0.70 25.60
CA GLY A 376 9.81 0.47 26.48
C GLY A 376 10.96 1.42 26.15
N ARG A 377 11.37 1.51 24.87
CA ARG A 377 12.51 2.31 24.38
C ARG A 377 12.05 3.46 23.45
N PRO A 378 11.39 4.50 23.98
CA PRO A 378 10.80 5.57 23.18
C PRO A 378 11.83 6.42 22.42
N GLN A 379 13.05 6.59 22.94
CA GLN A 379 14.13 7.32 22.25
C GLN A 379 14.59 6.58 21.00
N ALA A 380 14.74 5.24 21.08
CA ALA A 380 15.10 4.41 19.94
C ALA A 380 14.00 4.40 18.87
N ALA A 381 12.73 4.37 19.28
CA ALA A 381 11.59 4.51 18.36
C ALA A 381 11.64 5.87 17.62
N ARG A 382 11.91 6.97 18.34
CA ARG A 382 12.06 8.31 17.74
C ARG A 382 13.22 8.38 16.76
N LEU A 383 14.37 7.78 17.10
CA LEU A 383 15.53 7.70 16.21
C LEU A 383 15.19 6.93 14.93
N ALA A 384 14.53 5.78 15.05
CA ALA A 384 14.09 4.98 13.91
C ALA A 384 13.21 5.79 12.95
N VAL A 385 12.29 6.60 13.46
CA VAL A 385 11.45 7.49 12.63
C VAL A 385 12.26 8.56 11.90
N ARG A 386 13.18 9.24 12.59
CA ARG A 386 14.02 10.26 11.95
C ARG A 386 14.82 9.65 10.80
N VAL A 387 15.46 8.51 11.06
CA VAL A 387 16.29 7.80 10.08
C VAL A 387 15.47 7.39 8.85
N VAL A 388 14.27 6.81 9.02
CA VAL A 388 13.47 6.37 7.86
C VAL A 388 12.99 7.55 7.02
N VAL A 389 12.66 8.69 7.61
CA VAL A 389 12.18 9.87 6.86
C VAL A 389 13.29 10.40 5.95
N PHE A 390 14.54 10.48 6.46
CA PHE A 390 15.68 10.86 5.62
C PHE A 390 15.92 9.85 4.50
N MET A 391 15.87 8.54 4.80
CA MET A 391 16.01 7.50 3.77
C MET A 391 14.89 7.55 2.73
N ALA A 392 13.65 7.85 3.12
CA ALA A 392 12.51 7.97 2.20
C ALA A 392 12.67 9.16 1.25
N ILE A 393 13.17 10.30 1.74
CA ILE A 393 13.46 11.47 0.89
C ILE A 393 14.58 11.14 -0.10
N ALA A 394 15.68 10.54 0.37
CA ALA A 394 16.79 10.13 -0.49
C ALA A 394 16.33 9.13 -1.57
N GLN A 395 15.56 8.13 -1.18
CA GLN A 395 14.96 7.18 -2.11
C GLN A 395 14.01 7.85 -3.10
N GLY A 396 13.19 8.79 -2.64
CA GLY A 396 12.27 9.57 -3.46
C GLY A 396 13.00 10.32 -4.57
N LEU A 397 14.12 10.96 -4.23
CA LEU A 397 15.00 11.67 -5.17
C LEU A 397 15.64 10.74 -6.19
N VAL A 398 16.18 9.60 -5.75
CA VAL A 398 16.81 8.61 -6.65
C VAL A 398 15.79 8.05 -7.65
N VAL A 399 14.62 7.62 -7.16
CA VAL A 399 13.57 7.06 -8.04
C VAL A 399 12.99 8.14 -8.94
N GLY A 400 12.74 9.35 -8.42
CA GLY A 400 12.24 10.47 -9.22
C GLY A 400 13.20 10.86 -10.35
N SER A 401 14.50 10.96 -10.05
CA SER A 401 15.54 11.24 -11.05
C SER A 401 15.60 10.14 -12.11
N THR A 402 15.51 8.88 -11.71
CA THR A 402 15.47 7.73 -12.61
C THR A 402 14.25 7.81 -13.54
N MET A 403 13.06 8.10 -13.01
CA MET A 403 11.82 8.24 -13.80
C MET A 403 11.93 9.35 -14.85
N VAL A 404 12.55 10.48 -14.51
CA VAL A 404 12.79 11.57 -15.47
C VAL A 404 13.80 11.14 -16.54
N PHE A 405 14.85 10.42 -16.17
CA PHE A 405 15.88 9.94 -17.10
C PHE A 405 15.31 8.95 -18.13
N VAL A 406 14.54 7.95 -17.68
CA VAL A 406 13.99 6.90 -18.56
C VAL A 406 12.69 7.29 -19.25
N ARG A 407 12.22 8.54 -19.10
CA ARG A 407 10.84 8.93 -19.46
C ARG A 407 10.43 8.63 -20.90
N LYS A 408 11.37 8.71 -21.85
CA LYS A 408 11.11 8.44 -23.27
C LYS A 408 11.09 6.95 -23.63
N LEU A 409 11.71 6.11 -22.80
CA LEU A 409 11.84 4.67 -23.03
C LEU A 409 10.75 3.87 -22.28
N TRP A 410 10.32 4.37 -21.12
CA TRP A 410 9.44 3.63 -20.21
C TRP A 410 8.09 3.25 -20.83
N GLY A 411 7.50 4.12 -21.67
CA GLY A 411 6.19 3.85 -22.29
C GLY A 411 6.21 2.63 -23.21
N TYR A 412 7.33 2.36 -23.89
CA TYR A 412 7.48 1.21 -24.79
C TYR A 412 7.48 -0.14 -24.08
N ALA A 413 7.68 -0.17 -22.76
CA ALA A 413 7.52 -1.39 -21.98
C ALA A 413 6.04 -1.83 -21.85
N TYR A 414 5.09 -0.95 -22.17
CA TYR A 414 3.65 -1.17 -21.97
C TYR A 414 2.82 -1.04 -23.25
N SER A 415 3.25 -0.22 -24.21
CA SER A 415 2.49 0.01 -25.44
C SER A 415 3.42 0.28 -26.62
N ASN A 416 3.00 -0.20 -27.79
CA ASN A 416 3.62 0.14 -29.06
C ASN A 416 2.99 1.39 -29.71
N GLU A 417 1.89 1.91 -29.14
CA GLU A 417 1.20 3.10 -29.65
C GLU A 417 1.94 4.38 -29.23
N GLU A 418 2.49 5.11 -30.21
CA GLU A 418 3.29 6.31 -29.95
C GLU A 418 2.54 7.38 -29.15
N GLU A 419 1.22 7.52 -29.35
CA GLU A 419 0.39 8.45 -28.59
C GLU A 419 0.43 8.14 -27.09
N VAL A 420 0.31 6.85 -26.73
CA VAL A 420 0.33 6.38 -25.33
C VAL A 420 1.73 6.56 -24.74
N VAL A 421 2.77 6.20 -25.50
CA VAL A 421 4.17 6.34 -25.07
C VAL A 421 4.51 7.81 -24.80
N ASN A 422 4.14 8.72 -25.70
CA ASN A 422 4.36 10.15 -25.55
C ASN A 422 3.59 10.73 -24.36
N TYR A 423 2.35 10.28 -24.13
CA TYR A 423 1.58 10.68 -22.96
C TYR A 423 2.26 10.25 -21.65
N VAL A 424 2.73 9.00 -21.58
CA VAL A 424 3.50 8.49 -20.42
C VAL A 424 4.79 9.30 -20.21
N ALA A 425 5.52 9.63 -21.27
CA ALA A 425 6.75 10.41 -21.18
C ALA A 425 6.53 11.82 -20.59
N VAL A 426 5.38 12.43 -20.87
CA VAL A 426 4.98 13.74 -20.30
C VAL A 426 4.48 13.60 -18.86
N MET A 427 3.86 12.47 -18.52
CA MET A 427 3.39 12.19 -17.16
C MET A 427 4.53 11.88 -16.19
N LEU A 428 5.59 11.19 -16.62
CA LEU A 428 6.65 10.70 -15.74
C LEU A 428 7.35 11.78 -14.88
N PRO A 429 7.63 13.01 -15.37
CA PRO A 429 8.13 14.10 -14.52
C PRO A 429 7.13 14.54 -13.44
N ILE A 430 5.82 14.54 -13.74
CA ILE A 430 4.77 14.84 -12.76
C ILE A 430 4.75 13.75 -11.68
N LEU A 431 4.91 12.48 -12.10
CA LEU A 431 5.04 11.33 -11.20
C LEU A 431 6.30 11.40 -10.33
N ALA A 432 7.43 11.79 -10.91
CA ALA A 432 8.69 11.94 -10.20
C ALA A 432 8.58 12.97 -9.06
N ALA A 433 7.83 14.06 -9.27
CA ALA A 433 7.64 15.11 -8.27
C ALA A 433 6.84 14.64 -7.05
N SER A 434 5.85 13.75 -7.22
CA SER A 434 5.09 13.23 -6.08
C SER A 434 5.84 12.16 -5.31
N ASN A 435 6.79 11.47 -5.94
CA ASN A 435 7.41 10.26 -5.38
C ASN A 435 8.12 10.51 -4.04
N ILE A 436 8.62 11.73 -3.80
CA ILE A 436 9.16 12.15 -2.50
C ILE A 436 8.04 12.22 -1.44
N MET A 437 6.91 12.85 -1.79
CA MET A 437 5.75 12.97 -0.91
C MET A 437 5.12 11.60 -0.63
N ASP A 438 5.03 10.74 -1.66
CA ASP A 438 4.59 9.35 -1.53
C ASP A 438 5.53 8.57 -0.59
N GLY A 439 6.84 8.74 -0.75
CA GLY A 439 7.85 8.16 0.13
C GLY A 439 7.66 8.55 1.60
N VAL A 440 7.59 9.86 1.87
CA VAL A 440 7.40 10.41 3.21
C VAL A 440 6.06 9.98 3.81
N GLN A 441 4.98 10.09 3.05
CA GLN A 441 3.64 9.65 3.47
C GLN A 441 3.64 8.17 3.84
N CYS A 442 4.23 7.31 3.00
CA CYS A 442 4.21 5.87 3.21
C CYS A 442 4.97 5.45 4.46
N VAL A 443 6.16 6.03 4.70
CA VAL A 443 6.91 5.73 5.93
C VAL A 443 6.22 6.26 7.17
N LEU A 444 5.56 7.42 7.12
CA LEU A 444 4.80 7.96 8.24
C LEU A 444 3.51 7.16 8.52
N SER A 445 2.85 6.64 7.48
CA SER A 445 1.80 5.65 7.65
C SER A 445 2.34 4.36 8.29
N GLY A 446 3.56 3.96 7.95
CA GLY A 446 4.31 2.90 8.63
C GLY A 446 4.51 3.19 10.13
N VAL A 447 4.99 4.39 10.47
CA VAL A 447 5.10 4.85 11.87
C VAL A 447 3.74 4.78 12.55
N ALA A 448 2.66 5.14 11.85
CA ALA A 448 1.33 5.09 12.43
C ALA A 448 0.83 3.68 12.77
N ARG A 449 1.19 2.70 11.95
CA ARG A 449 0.98 1.29 12.29
C ARG A 449 1.87 0.87 13.46
N GLY A 450 3.16 1.22 13.46
CA GLY A 450 4.07 0.89 14.55
C GLY A 450 3.61 1.42 15.93
N CYS A 451 3.10 2.65 15.96
CA CYS A 451 2.56 3.26 17.18
C CYS A 451 1.17 2.73 17.57
N GLY A 452 0.35 2.27 16.61
CA GLY A 452 -1.01 1.78 16.86
C GLY A 452 -2.09 2.87 16.90
N TRP A 453 -1.86 3.99 16.24
CA TRP A 453 -2.84 5.09 16.10
C TRP A 453 -3.41 5.20 14.67
N GLN A 454 -3.61 4.06 14.01
CA GLN A 454 -4.08 3.97 12.62
C GLN A 454 -5.43 4.66 12.38
N LYS A 455 -6.24 4.86 13.43
CA LYS A 455 -7.45 5.70 13.37
C LYS A 455 -7.16 7.13 12.96
N ILE A 456 -6.12 7.73 13.54
CA ILE A 456 -5.70 9.09 13.19
C ILE A 456 -5.18 9.09 11.76
N GLY A 457 -4.34 8.12 11.40
CA GLY A 457 -3.84 7.96 10.03
C GLY A 457 -4.95 7.80 8.99
N ALA A 458 -5.99 7.02 9.29
CA ALA A 458 -7.15 6.84 8.43
C ALA A 458 -7.97 8.12 8.27
N LEU A 459 -8.19 8.89 9.35
CA LEU A 459 -8.88 10.18 9.29
C LEU A 459 -8.10 11.18 8.45
N VAL A 460 -6.79 11.26 8.65
CA VAL A 460 -5.90 12.12 7.85
C VAL A 460 -5.93 11.71 6.38
N ASN A 461 -5.87 10.40 6.08
CA ASN A 461 -5.98 9.86 4.72
C ASN A 461 -7.31 10.26 4.05
N LEU A 462 -8.43 10.02 4.73
CA LEU A 462 -9.75 10.36 4.22
C LEU A 462 -9.92 11.87 4.04
N GLY A 463 -9.47 12.69 4.99
CA GLY A 463 -9.54 14.14 4.88
C GLY A 463 -8.71 14.66 3.72
N ALA A 464 -7.46 14.21 3.60
CA ALA A 464 -6.56 14.65 2.56
C ALA A 464 -7.06 14.29 1.15
N TYR A 465 -7.49 13.05 0.92
CA TYR A 465 -7.96 12.64 -0.40
C TYR A 465 -9.38 13.14 -0.71
N ASN A 466 -10.33 13.12 0.23
CA ASN A 466 -11.71 13.49 -0.08
C ASN A 466 -11.97 15.00 -0.04
N LEU A 467 -11.32 15.75 0.86
CA LEU A 467 -11.54 17.20 1.00
C LEU A 467 -10.61 18.01 0.11
N VAL A 468 -9.42 17.48 -0.22
CA VAL A 468 -8.44 18.21 -1.03
C VAL A 468 -8.17 17.49 -2.35
N GLY A 469 -7.80 16.22 -2.32
CA GLY A 469 -7.34 15.50 -3.51
C GLY A 469 -8.40 15.40 -4.62
N ILE A 470 -9.58 14.85 -4.31
CA ILE A 470 -10.69 14.67 -5.26
C ILE A 470 -11.21 16.02 -5.78
N PRO A 471 -11.51 17.03 -4.94
CA PRO A 471 -11.91 18.34 -5.43
C PRO A 471 -10.86 18.98 -6.34
N SER A 472 -9.57 18.88 -5.99
CA SER A 472 -8.47 19.38 -6.82
C SER A 472 -8.38 18.64 -8.15
N ALA A 473 -8.54 17.30 -8.14
CA ALA A 473 -8.55 16.47 -9.35
C ALA A 473 -9.69 16.88 -10.29
N ILE A 474 -10.90 17.07 -9.76
CA ILE A 474 -12.08 17.47 -10.55
C ILE A 474 -11.87 18.87 -11.13
N LEU A 475 -11.41 19.82 -10.31
CA LEU A 475 -11.12 21.19 -10.73
C LEU A 475 -10.09 21.22 -11.85
N LEU A 476 -8.94 20.58 -11.65
CA LEU A 476 -7.84 20.60 -12.63
C LEU A 476 -8.19 19.83 -13.91
N ALA A 477 -8.82 18.67 -13.80
CA ALA A 477 -9.12 17.83 -14.96
C ALA A 477 -10.25 18.39 -15.82
N PHE A 478 -11.35 18.81 -15.19
CA PHE A 478 -12.60 19.12 -15.91
C PHE A 478 -12.90 20.61 -16.02
N VAL A 479 -12.55 21.43 -15.01
CA VAL A 479 -12.83 22.88 -15.03
C VAL A 479 -11.71 23.63 -15.71
N LEU A 480 -10.45 23.30 -15.39
CA LEU A 480 -9.26 23.88 -16.01
C LEU A 480 -8.79 23.13 -17.26
N HIS A 481 -9.53 22.09 -17.67
CA HIS A 481 -9.29 21.31 -18.89
C HIS A 481 -7.88 20.73 -19.04
N VAL A 482 -7.22 20.42 -17.91
CA VAL A 482 -5.88 19.80 -17.91
C VAL A 482 -5.95 18.26 -18.15
N GLY A 483 -7.16 17.72 -18.27
CA GLY A 483 -7.41 16.32 -18.63
C GLY A 483 -6.86 15.33 -17.59
N GLY A 484 -6.35 14.19 -18.04
CA GLY A 484 -5.83 13.14 -17.15
C GLY A 484 -4.63 13.58 -16.30
N LYS A 485 -3.84 14.55 -16.75
CA LYS A 485 -2.79 15.19 -15.93
C LYS A 485 -3.39 15.89 -14.71
N GLY A 486 -4.53 16.55 -14.89
CA GLY A 486 -5.29 17.20 -13.81
C GLY A 486 -5.75 16.22 -12.74
N LEU A 487 -6.20 15.02 -13.14
CA LEU A 487 -6.56 13.95 -12.20
C LEU A 487 -5.36 13.56 -11.33
N TRP A 488 -4.20 13.40 -11.96
CA TRP A 488 -2.98 13.01 -11.25
C TRP A 488 -2.46 14.11 -10.32
N MET A 489 -2.46 15.36 -10.76
CA MET A 489 -2.12 16.50 -9.91
C MET A 489 -3.03 16.62 -8.68
N GLY A 490 -4.31 16.26 -8.78
CA GLY A 490 -5.18 16.18 -7.61
C GLY A 490 -4.75 15.11 -6.60
N ILE A 491 -4.29 13.95 -7.07
CA ILE A 491 -3.68 12.91 -6.20
C ILE A 491 -2.45 13.49 -5.49
N ILE A 492 -1.60 14.25 -6.19
CA ILE A 492 -0.43 14.93 -5.59
C ILE A 492 -0.87 15.88 -4.47
N CYS A 493 -1.91 16.69 -4.70
CA CYS A 493 -2.44 17.58 -3.66
C CYS A 493 -2.88 16.80 -2.42
N GLY A 494 -3.60 15.70 -2.61
CA GLY A 494 -4.03 14.80 -1.54
C GLY A 494 -2.85 14.23 -0.75
N VAL A 495 -1.88 13.60 -1.43
CA VAL A 495 -0.72 13.00 -0.75
C VAL A 495 0.17 14.04 -0.07
N THR A 496 0.30 15.24 -0.63
CA THR A 496 1.07 16.33 -0.02
C THR A 496 0.44 16.77 1.30
N VAL A 497 -0.88 17.00 1.32
CA VAL A 497 -1.61 17.32 2.56
C VAL A 497 -1.50 16.19 3.56
N GLN A 498 -1.63 14.94 3.12
CA GLN A 498 -1.46 13.78 3.98
C GLN A 498 -0.06 13.71 4.60
N ALA A 499 0.99 13.90 3.80
CA ALA A 499 2.37 13.89 4.25
C ALA A 499 2.64 14.99 5.29
N LEU A 500 2.14 16.21 5.06
CA LEU A 500 2.29 17.34 5.99
C LEU A 500 1.57 17.09 7.32
N LEU A 501 0.33 16.59 7.27
CA LEU A 501 -0.45 16.28 8.47
C LEU A 501 0.20 15.15 9.28
N LEU A 502 0.60 14.05 8.64
CA LEU A 502 1.28 12.95 9.31
C LEU A 502 2.65 13.37 9.86
N SER A 503 3.38 14.25 9.17
CA SER A 503 4.65 14.79 9.65
C SER A 503 4.44 15.61 10.91
N THR A 504 3.45 16.51 10.91
CA THR A 504 3.09 17.35 12.06
C THR A 504 2.71 16.49 13.27
N ILE A 505 1.84 15.50 13.04
CA ILE A 505 1.40 14.55 14.08
C ILE A 505 2.61 13.79 14.66
N THR A 506 3.52 13.33 13.81
CA THR A 506 4.73 12.61 14.22
C THR A 506 5.71 13.48 15.01
N LEU A 507 5.92 14.73 14.59
CA LEU A 507 6.76 15.70 15.30
C LEU A 507 6.20 16.06 16.68
N CYS A 508 4.87 16.16 16.80
CA CYS A 508 4.17 16.46 18.04
C CYS A 508 3.95 15.23 18.95
N THR A 509 4.47 14.05 18.58
CA THR A 509 4.23 12.81 19.32
C THR A 509 5.01 12.80 20.64
N ASN A 510 4.29 12.59 21.75
CA ASN A 510 4.93 12.24 23.01
C ASN A 510 5.28 10.74 23.03
N TRP A 511 6.54 10.45 22.69
CA TRP A 511 7.06 9.09 22.58
C TRP A 511 6.98 8.29 23.89
N GLU A 512 7.14 8.94 25.05
CA GLU A 512 6.98 8.29 26.36
C GLU A 512 5.54 7.82 26.59
N LYS A 513 4.56 8.64 26.17
CA LYS A 513 3.14 8.27 26.23
C LYS A 513 2.83 7.09 25.30
N GLU A 514 3.41 7.06 24.11
CA GLU A 514 3.19 5.96 23.16
C GLU A 514 3.82 4.64 23.65
N ALA A 515 4.99 4.68 24.30
CA ALA A 515 5.59 3.50 24.92
C ALA A 515 4.72 2.95 26.07
N ARG A 516 4.14 3.82 26.90
CA ARG A 516 3.17 3.40 27.93
C ARG A 516 1.94 2.72 27.33
N LYS A 517 1.33 3.33 26.31
CA LYS A 517 0.18 2.72 25.61
C LYS A 517 0.52 1.38 24.96
N ALA A 518 1.74 1.20 24.46
CA ALA A 518 2.19 -0.06 23.88
C ALA A 518 2.29 -1.15 24.95
N ARG A 519 2.88 -0.82 26.11
CA ARG A 519 2.92 -1.71 27.27
C ARG A 519 1.53 -2.11 27.75
N ASP A 520 0.62 -1.15 27.88
CA ASP A 520 -0.75 -1.40 28.35
C ASP A 520 -1.51 -2.32 27.36
N ARG A 521 -1.31 -2.13 26.05
CA ARG A 521 -1.87 -3.02 25.01
C ARG A 521 -1.37 -4.46 25.13
N VAL A 522 -0.07 -4.66 25.35
CA VAL A 522 0.51 -6.00 25.52
C VAL A 522 -0.01 -6.64 26.81
N TYR A 523 -0.07 -5.87 27.91
CA TYR A 523 -0.57 -6.33 29.19
C TYR A 523 -2.02 -6.81 29.09
N ASN A 524 -2.92 -5.98 28.55
CA ASN A 524 -4.34 -6.32 28.38
C ASN A 524 -4.56 -7.51 27.46
N SER A 525 -3.67 -7.74 26.49
CA SER A 525 -3.77 -8.90 25.60
C SER A 525 -3.31 -10.21 26.26
N THR A 526 -2.54 -10.13 27.36
CA THR A 526 -1.95 -11.29 28.05
C THR A 526 -2.85 -11.83 29.16
N ILE A 527 -3.75 -11.01 29.71
CA ILE A 527 -4.68 -11.42 30.78
C ILE A 527 -5.81 -12.28 30.19
N PRO A 528 -6.03 -13.51 30.68
CA PRO A 528 -7.23 -14.28 30.38
C PRO A 528 -8.47 -13.54 30.90
N ILE A 529 -9.48 -13.36 30.05
CA ILE A 529 -10.75 -12.70 30.40
C ILE A 529 -11.44 -13.40 31.61
N ASP A 530 -11.08 -14.66 31.89
CA ASP A 530 -11.59 -15.46 33.01
C ASP A 530 -11.09 -15.02 34.40
N MET A 531 -10.22 -13.99 34.50
CA MET A 531 -9.81 -13.41 35.79
C MET A 531 -10.56 -12.11 36.17
N GLU A 532 -11.54 -11.68 35.37
CA GLU A 532 -12.39 -10.51 35.67
C GLU A 532 -13.82 -10.85 36.16
N THR A 533 -14.12 -12.13 36.47
CA THR A 533 -15.42 -12.56 37.02
C THR A 533 -15.33 -13.10 38.43
#